data_AF-A0A962AL13-F1
#
_entry.id   AF-A0A962AL13-F1
#
_cell.length_a   1.000
_cell.length_b   1.000
_cell.length_c   1.000
_cell.angle_alpha   90.00
_cell.angle_beta   90.00
_cell.angle_gamma   90.00
#
_symmetry.space_group_name_H-M   'P 1'
#
loop_
_entity.id
_entity.type
_entity.pdbx_description
1 polymer ?
#
loop_
_entity_poly.entity_id
_entity_poly.type
_entity_poly.pdbx_seq_one_letter_code
_entity_poly.pdbx_strand_id
1 'polypeptide(L)'
;MTIDLPVLTPTRRAFLIAVAATTASSATPGAETSEAADLIVEIRQSFTLRGKPIPPEIFRDFGDGNLAESRSIWTSVDLDAAVGSNPYFDPIVRNGAWVAQGRAAKNGNDAEKTAYRYIGATNNGLLVAIATFNGGGSGIFTTLHILDLAPTRAFDDEGAVYTRLLLTNLRSVALGDRWVGEARIVGDEISVTTTRDGPMGGKRAPQTIKARRP
;
A
#
# COMPACT_ATOMS: atom_id res chain seq x y z
N MET A 1 -24.66 -64.46 26.94
CA MET A 1 -24.83 -63.83 28.28
C MET A 1 -25.47 -62.48 28.03
N THR A 2 -26.79 -62.43 28.20
CA THR A 2 -27.67 -61.30 27.87
C THR A 2 -27.53 -60.25 28.96
N ILE A 3 -27.29 -58.99 28.58
CA ILE A 3 -27.21 -57.86 29.51
C ILE A 3 -28.53 -57.09 29.36
N ASP A 4 -29.38 -57.19 30.39
CA ASP A 4 -30.56 -56.35 30.56
C ASP A 4 -30.14 -54.97 31.09
N LEU A 5 -30.61 -53.91 30.42
CA LEU A 5 -30.47 -52.52 30.86
C LEU A 5 -31.74 -52.08 31.60
N PRO A 6 -31.63 -51.40 32.75
CA PRO A 6 -32.80 -50.85 33.42
C PRO A 6 -33.30 -49.55 32.77
N VAL A 7 -34.62 -49.47 32.65
CA VAL A 7 -35.42 -48.32 32.19
C VAL A 7 -35.36 -47.17 33.21
N LEU A 8 -35.07 -45.95 32.74
CA LEU A 8 -35.15 -44.71 33.53
C LEU A 8 -36.25 -43.80 32.97
N THR A 9 -37.09 -43.33 33.89
CA THR A 9 -38.33 -42.56 33.73
C THR A 9 -38.09 -41.13 33.19
N PRO A 10 -39.00 -40.53 32.40
CA PRO A 10 -38.76 -39.22 31.79
C PRO A 10 -38.90 -38.08 32.82
N THR A 11 -37.79 -37.39 33.09
CA THR A 11 -37.81 -36.14 33.86
C THR A 11 -38.09 -34.99 32.91
N ARG A 12 -39.24 -34.31 33.08
CA ARG A 12 -39.58 -33.06 32.42
C ARG A 12 -38.47 -32.02 32.65
N ARG A 13 -37.77 -31.61 31.60
CA ARG A 13 -36.98 -30.38 31.59
C ARG A 13 -37.66 -29.36 30.69
N ALA A 14 -38.11 -28.27 31.30
CA ALA A 14 -38.61 -27.10 30.59
C ALA A 14 -37.48 -26.49 29.76
N PHE A 15 -37.73 -26.32 28.46
CA PHE A 15 -36.87 -25.54 27.58
C PHE A 15 -37.17 -24.05 27.80
N LEU A 16 -36.25 -23.35 28.45
CA LEU A 16 -36.19 -21.89 28.42
C LEU A 16 -35.48 -21.49 27.12
N ILE A 17 -36.25 -21.01 26.16
CA ILE A 17 -35.71 -20.35 24.97
C ILE A 17 -35.20 -18.98 25.41
N ALA A 18 -33.89 -18.84 25.53
CA ALA A 18 -33.24 -17.54 25.68
C ALA A 18 -33.13 -16.89 24.30
N VAL A 19 -33.98 -15.90 24.03
CA VAL A 19 -33.83 -15.02 22.87
C VAL A 19 -32.64 -14.11 23.17
N ALA A 20 -31.47 -14.43 22.61
CA ALA A 20 -30.34 -13.53 22.60
C ALA A 20 -30.65 -12.38 21.64
N ALA A 21 -30.92 -11.20 22.20
CA ALA A 21 -30.98 -9.96 21.44
C ALA A 21 -29.56 -9.64 20.95
N THR A 22 -29.27 -9.96 19.69
CA THR A 22 -28.10 -9.46 18.98
C THR A 22 -28.30 -7.95 18.76
N THR A 23 -27.62 -7.14 19.56
CA THR A 23 -27.43 -5.72 19.26
C THR A 23 -26.53 -5.62 18.05
N ALA A 24 -27.13 -5.54 16.85
CA ALA A 24 -26.42 -5.11 15.65
C ALA A 24 -25.93 -3.68 15.91
N SER A 25 -24.62 -3.54 16.12
CA SER A 25 -23.98 -2.24 16.25
C SER A 25 -23.96 -1.62 14.85
N SER A 26 -25.01 -0.89 14.52
CA SER A 26 -25.08 -0.09 13.30
C SER A 26 -24.03 1.01 13.37
N ALA A 27 -22.89 0.80 12.73
CA ALA A 27 -21.91 1.86 12.48
C ALA A 27 -22.65 3.04 11.84
N THR A 28 -22.55 4.22 12.45
CA THR A 28 -23.25 5.40 11.97
C THR A 28 -22.54 5.87 10.69
N PRO A 29 -23.24 6.06 9.55
CA PRO A 29 -22.61 6.40 8.26
C PRO A 29 -21.69 7.64 8.28
N GLY A 30 -21.85 8.53 9.27
CA GLY A 30 -21.02 9.71 9.45
C GLY A 30 -19.64 9.45 10.09
N ALA A 31 -19.48 8.40 10.91
CA ALA A 31 -18.22 8.13 11.61
C ALA A 31 -17.16 7.55 10.66
N GLU A 32 -17.55 6.63 9.78
CA GLU A 32 -16.67 6.03 8.77
C GLU A 32 -16.13 7.05 7.77
N THR A 33 -16.96 8.05 7.42
CA THR A 33 -16.55 9.12 6.50
C THR A 33 -15.55 10.07 7.16
N SER A 34 -15.67 10.30 8.48
CA SER A 34 -14.73 11.10 9.25
C SER A 34 -13.37 10.41 9.40
N GLU A 35 -13.36 9.11 9.74
CA GLU A 35 -12.12 8.34 9.87
C GLU A 35 -11.36 8.28 8.54
N ALA A 36 -12.05 7.98 7.43
CA ALA A 36 -11.42 7.95 6.13
C ALA A 36 -10.79 9.30 5.74
N ALA A 37 -11.44 10.42 6.09
CA ALA A 37 -10.91 11.76 5.85
C ALA A 37 -9.62 12.01 6.66
N ASP A 38 -9.61 11.64 7.94
CA ASP A 38 -8.44 11.80 8.81
C ASP A 38 -7.25 10.96 8.33
N LEU A 39 -7.50 9.72 7.91
CA LEU A 39 -6.48 8.83 7.35
C LEU A 39 -5.94 9.36 6.01
N ILE A 40 -6.78 9.96 5.17
CA ILE A 40 -6.33 10.62 3.94
C ILE A 40 -5.39 11.80 4.25
N VAL A 41 -5.69 12.57 5.30
CA VAL A 41 -4.81 13.64 5.78
C VAL A 41 -3.48 13.07 6.26
N GLU A 42 -3.50 12.01 7.07
CA GLU A 42 -2.29 11.33 7.56
C GLU A 42 -1.39 10.87 6.39
N ILE A 43 -1.96 10.17 5.40
CA ILE A 43 -1.23 9.66 4.25
C ILE A 43 -0.64 10.81 3.42
N ARG A 44 -1.38 11.90 3.21
CA ARG A 44 -0.89 13.08 2.49
C ARG A 44 0.22 13.83 3.23
N GLN A 45 0.28 13.73 4.55
CA GLN A 45 1.30 14.40 5.35
C GLN A 45 2.56 13.57 5.50
N SER A 46 2.42 12.25 5.66
CA SER A 46 3.50 11.40 6.16
C SER A 46 3.66 10.07 5.41
N PHE A 47 2.76 9.78 4.48
CA PHE A 47 2.69 8.50 3.76
C PHE A 47 2.64 7.29 4.72
N THR A 48 1.88 7.47 5.80
CA THR A 48 1.58 6.43 6.79
C THR A 48 0.08 6.19 6.87
N LEU A 49 -0.31 4.99 7.29
CA LEU A 49 -1.69 4.61 7.59
C LEU A 49 -1.75 4.12 9.04
N ARG A 50 -2.53 4.79 9.89
CA ARG A 50 -2.64 4.49 11.32
C ARG A 50 -1.27 4.43 12.00
N GLY A 51 -0.39 5.38 11.66
CA GLY A 51 0.97 5.54 12.16
C GLY A 51 1.99 4.55 11.58
N LYS A 52 1.56 3.61 10.75
CA LYS A 52 2.43 2.59 10.15
C LYS A 52 2.87 3.01 8.75
N PRO A 53 4.14 2.78 8.37
CA PRO A 53 4.57 3.05 7.00
C PRO A 53 3.77 2.21 6.01
N ILE A 54 3.36 2.83 4.90
CA ILE A 54 2.86 2.09 3.74
C ILE A 54 3.99 1.19 3.23
N PRO A 55 3.75 -0.12 2.96
CA PRO A 55 4.79 -1.06 2.57
C PRO A 55 5.52 -0.64 1.28
N PRO A 56 6.87 -0.58 1.27
CA PRO A 56 7.63 -0.28 0.07
C PRO A 56 7.35 -1.21 -1.10
N GLU A 57 7.05 -2.48 -0.83
CA GLU A 57 6.78 -3.47 -1.88
C GLU A 57 5.54 -3.19 -2.73
N ILE A 58 4.65 -2.29 -2.31
CA ILE A 58 3.58 -1.81 -3.19
C ILE A 58 4.15 -1.20 -4.49
N PHE A 59 5.32 -0.55 -4.42
CA PHE A 59 5.97 0.00 -5.63
C PHE A 59 6.52 -1.08 -6.57
N ARG A 60 6.98 -2.21 -6.01
CA ARG A 60 7.33 -3.41 -6.79
C ARG A 60 6.13 -3.87 -7.60
N ASP A 61 4.97 -3.90 -6.96
CA ASP A 61 3.71 -4.34 -7.54
C ASP A 61 3.14 -3.32 -8.55
N PHE A 62 3.41 -2.03 -8.34
CA PHE A 62 3.15 -0.96 -9.30
C PHE A 62 4.08 -0.95 -10.54
N GLY A 63 4.87 -2.01 -10.72
CA GLY A 63 5.62 -2.30 -11.94
C GLY A 63 7.14 -2.26 -11.77
N ASP A 64 7.67 -1.68 -10.69
CA ASP A 64 9.13 -1.56 -10.50
C ASP A 64 9.82 -2.93 -10.40
N GLY A 65 9.11 -3.95 -9.89
CA GLY A 65 9.61 -5.31 -9.79
C GLY A 65 9.52 -6.13 -11.07
N ASN A 66 8.81 -5.63 -12.09
CA ASN A 66 8.55 -6.38 -13.32
C ASN A 66 9.07 -5.61 -14.54
N LEU A 67 10.40 -5.50 -14.62
CA LEU A 67 11.10 -4.73 -15.65
C LEU A 67 10.92 -5.25 -17.08
N ALA A 68 10.40 -6.46 -17.24
CA ALA A 68 10.10 -7.05 -18.55
C ALA A 68 8.77 -6.53 -19.13
N GLU A 69 7.90 -5.96 -18.30
CA GLU A 69 6.60 -5.50 -18.73
C GLU A 69 6.62 -4.03 -19.18
N SER A 70 5.84 -3.75 -20.22
CA SER A 70 5.70 -2.38 -20.73
C SER A 70 4.75 -1.52 -19.89
N ARG A 71 3.92 -2.15 -19.04
CA ARG A 71 2.93 -1.50 -18.18
C ARG A 71 2.72 -2.29 -16.89
N SER A 72 2.35 -1.60 -15.81
CA SER A 72 1.96 -2.28 -14.58
C SER A 72 0.64 -3.03 -14.76
N ILE A 73 0.61 -4.29 -14.32
CA ILE A 73 -0.61 -5.10 -14.23
C ILE A 73 -1.43 -4.64 -13.03
N TRP A 74 -0.78 -4.40 -11.90
CA TRP A 74 -1.41 -3.92 -10.69
C TRP A 74 -1.28 -2.41 -10.61
N THR A 75 -2.40 -1.71 -10.68
CA THR A 75 -2.43 -0.24 -10.70
C THR A 75 -3.02 0.35 -9.44
N SER A 76 -3.68 -0.46 -8.61
CA SER A 76 -4.31 -0.03 -7.36
C SER A 76 -4.11 -1.05 -6.25
N VAL A 77 -3.94 -0.58 -5.02
CA VAL A 77 -3.81 -1.39 -3.82
C VAL A 77 -4.76 -0.88 -2.74
N ASP A 78 -5.49 -1.79 -2.11
CA ASP A 78 -6.27 -1.54 -0.90
C ASP A 78 -5.32 -1.40 0.28
N LEU A 79 -5.16 -0.18 0.81
CA LEU A 79 -4.19 0.10 1.86
C LEU A 79 -4.60 -0.49 3.21
N ASP A 80 -5.90 -0.56 3.51
CA ASP A 80 -6.41 -1.18 4.72
C ASP A 80 -6.10 -2.68 4.73
N ALA A 81 -6.22 -3.32 3.57
CA ALA A 81 -5.86 -4.73 3.41
C ALA A 81 -4.34 -4.96 3.28
N ALA A 82 -3.56 -4.00 2.80
CA ALA A 82 -2.12 -4.18 2.55
C ALA A 82 -1.27 -4.02 3.82
N VAL A 83 -1.56 -3.00 4.64
CA VAL A 83 -0.71 -2.64 5.79
C VAL A 83 -0.81 -3.71 6.89
N GLY A 84 0.27 -4.47 7.09
CA GLY A 84 0.33 -5.56 8.07
C GLY A 84 -0.15 -6.92 7.54
N SER A 85 -0.33 -7.03 6.22
CA SER A 85 -0.76 -8.27 5.57
C SER A 85 0.39 -9.25 5.32
N ASN A 86 0.03 -10.52 5.10
CA ASN A 86 1.00 -11.57 4.79
C ASN A 86 1.78 -11.32 3.48
N PRO A 87 1.23 -10.73 2.40
CA PRO A 87 2.03 -10.38 1.22
C PRO A 87 3.16 -9.36 1.45
N TYR A 88 3.05 -8.52 2.47
CA TYR A 88 3.98 -7.42 2.77
C TYR A 88 4.58 -7.51 4.18
N PHE A 89 4.74 -8.72 4.70
CA PHE A 89 5.10 -8.99 6.09
C PHE A 89 6.59 -8.76 6.43
N ASP A 90 7.46 -8.69 5.41
CA ASP A 90 8.90 -8.54 5.63
C ASP A 90 9.24 -7.24 6.39
N PRO A 91 10.30 -7.21 7.21
CA PRO A 91 10.61 -6.05 8.04
C PRO A 91 10.79 -4.75 7.24
N ILE A 92 10.13 -3.69 7.69
CA ILE A 92 10.30 -2.34 7.14
C ILE A 92 11.31 -1.57 7.98
N VAL A 93 12.34 -1.02 7.33
CA VAL A 93 13.43 -0.26 7.96
C VAL A 93 13.42 1.19 7.45
N ARG A 94 13.62 2.15 8.36
CA ARG A 94 13.80 3.57 8.01
C ARG A 94 15.27 3.97 8.06
N ASN A 95 15.75 4.58 6.97
CA ASN A 95 17.10 5.11 6.84
C ASN A 95 17.02 6.58 6.38
N GLY A 96 16.98 7.50 7.34
CA GLY A 96 16.70 8.90 7.06
C GLY A 96 15.31 9.07 6.41
N ALA A 97 15.25 9.68 5.23
CA ALA A 97 14.01 9.88 4.48
C ALA A 97 13.53 8.63 3.71
N TRP A 98 14.34 7.57 3.67
CA TRP A 98 14.01 6.34 2.94
C TRP A 98 13.35 5.31 3.84
N VAL A 99 12.27 4.71 3.35
CA VAL A 99 11.60 3.55 3.94
C VAL A 99 11.86 2.36 3.03
N ALA A 100 12.43 1.29 3.55
CA ALA A 100 12.90 0.15 2.78
C ALA A 100 12.37 -1.17 3.32
N GLN A 101 12.17 -2.13 2.43
CA GLN A 101 11.76 -3.50 2.71
C GLN A 101 12.53 -4.41 1.75
N GLY A 102 12.96 -5.57 2.24
CA GLY A 102 13.70 -6.51 1.42
C GLY A 102 13.19 -7.93 1.59
N ARG A 103 13.20 -8.70 0.50
CA ARG A 103 12.83 -10.12 0.49
C ARG A 103 14.09 -10.95 0.49
N ALA A 104 14.20 -11.85 1.46
CA ALA A 104 15.29 -12.82 1.48
C ALA A 104 15.31 -13.61 0.17
N ALA A 105 16.48 -13.70 -0.47
CA ALA A 105 16.65 -14.57 -1.62
C ALA A 105 16.57 -16.03 -1.16
N LYS A 106 15.77 -16.85 -1.85
CA LYS A 106 15.57 -18.26 -1.47
C LYS A 106 16.85 -19.12 -1.57
N ASN A 107 17.86 -18.67 -2.33
CA ASN A 107 19.01 -19.50 -2.74
C ASN A 107 20.40 -18.85 -2.51
N GLY A 108 20.54 -17.92 -1.55
CA GLY A 108 21.85 -17.32 -1.23
C GLY A 108 22.34 -16.22 -2.19
N ASN A 109 21.46 -15.72 -3.07
CA ASN A 109 21.68 -14.50 -3.84
C ASN A 109 21.44 -13.25 -2.98
N ASP A 110 21.78 -12.07 -3.51
CA ASP A 110 21.42 -10.80 -2.88
C ASP A 110 19.89 -10.69 -2.79
N ALA A 111 19.40 -10.28 -1.62
CA ALA A 111 17.98 -10.06 -1.36
C ALA A 111 17.40 -9.00 -2.30
N GLU A 112 16.19 -9.23 -2.82
CA GLU A 112 15.46 -8.16 -3.49
C GLU A 112 15.19 -7.04 -2.49
N LYS A 113 15.27 -5.79 -2.93
CA LYS A 113 15.02 -4.64 -2.06
C LYS A 113 14.21 -3.59 -2.78
N THR A 114 13.13 -3.19 -2.14
CA THR A 114 12.33 -2.04 -2.53
C THR A 114 12.44 -0.96 -1.47
N ALA A 115 12.61 0.28 -1.88
CA ALA A 115 12.57 1.41 -0.97
C ALA A 115 11.83 2.57 -1.61
N TYR A 116 11.30 3.47 -0.79
CA TYR A 116 10.78 4.74 -1.28
C TYR A 116 11.17 5.89 -0.37
N ARG A 117 11.14 7.08 -0.95
CA ARG A 117 11.15 8.36 -0.26
C ARG A 117 9.90 9.12 -0.68
N TYR A 118 9.06 9.44 0.29
CA TYR A 118 7.89 10.29 0.06
C TYR A 118 8.34 11.74 -0.16
N ILE A 119 7.84 12.38 -1.22
CA ILE A 119 8.19 13.76 -1.56
C ILE A 119 7.14 14.73 -1.01
N GLY A 120 5.86 14.33 -1.03
CA GLY A 120 4.75 15.14 -0.55
C GLY A 120 3.48 14.94 -1.38
N ALA A 121 2.50 15.82 -1.15
CA ALA A 121 1.27 15.88 -1.92
C ALA A 121 1.20 17.18 -2.73
N THR A 122 0.64 17.12 -3.94
CA THR A 122 0.32 18.29 -4.77
C THR A 122 -0.91 19.04 -4.25
N ASN A 123 -1.16 20.25 -4.76
CA ASN A 123 -2.35 21.04 -4.39
C ASN A 123 -3.66 20.31 -4.69
N ASN A 124 -3.71 19.54 -5.78
CA ASN A 124 -4.84 18.70 -6.15
C ASN A 124 -4.88 17.32 -5.44
N GLY A 125 -4.03 17.14 -4.43
CA GLY A 125 -4.06 16.03 -3.48
C GLY A 125 -3.44 14.72 -3.98
N LEU A 126 -2.70 14.73 -5.08
CA LEU A 126 -1.96 13.58 -5.59
C LEU A 126 -0.65 13.41 -4.81
N LEU A 127 -0.32 12.17 -4.49
CA LEU A 127 0.87 11.81 -3.72
C LEU A 127 2.05 11.60 -4.67
N VAL A 128 3.24 12.04 -4.26
CA VAL A 128 4.46 11.87 -5.05
C VAL A 128 5.50 11.13 -4.21
N ALA A 129 6.02 10.04 -4.74
CA ALA A 129 7.09 9.26 -4.12
C ALA A 129 8.15 8.90 -5.16
N ILE A 130 9.40 8.83 -4.72
CA ILE A 130 10.47 8.20 -5.49
C ILE A 130 10.69 6.82 -4.91
N ALA A 131 10.56 5.79 -5.73
CA ALA A 131 10.84 4.41 -5.37
C ALA A 131 12.14 3.94 -6.02
N THR A 132 12.78 2.97 -5.38
CA THR A 132 13.92 2.24 -5.91
C THR A 132 13.69 0.75 -5.78
N PHE A 133 14.05 -0.01 -6.81
CA PHE A 133 14.04 -1.46 -6.79
C PHE A 133 15.42 -2.02 -7.16
N ASN A 134 15.86 -3.02 -6.40
CA ASN A 134 17.02 -3.87 -6.68
C ASN A 134 16.57 -5.33 -6.68
N GLY A 135 16.76 -6.02 -7.80
CA GLY A 135 16.36 -7.42 -7.99
C GLY A 135 17.39 -8.46 -7.54
N GLY A 136 18.32 -8.12 -6.63
CA GLY A 136 19.41 -9.01 -6.22
C GLY A 136 20.65 -8.98 -7.14
N GLY A 137 20.77 -7.95 -7.98
CA GLY A 137 21.95 -7.69 -8.81
C GLY A 137 22.59 -6.34 -8.48
N SER A 138 23.46 -5.82 -9.35
CA SER A 138 24.13 -4.54 -9.11
C SER A 138 23.27 -3.30 -9.40
N GLY A 139 22.21 -3.44 -10.20
CA GLY A 139 21.35 -2.33 -10.64
C GLY A 139 20.40 -1.83 -9.55
N ILE A 140 20.13 -0.53 -9.51
CA ILE A 140 19.16 0.11 -8.63
C ILE A 140 18.25 0.98 -9.49
N PHE A 141 17.11 0.44 -9.90
CA PHE A 141 16.18 1.14 -10.77
C PHE A 141 15.36 2.13 -9.96
N THR A 142 15.37 3.40 -10.37
CA THR A 142 14.68 4.47 -9.68
C THR A 142 13.50 4.97 -10.50
N THR A 143 12.33 5.09 -9.86
CA THR A 143 11.08 5.52 -10.49
C THR A 143 10.43 6.62 -9.66
N LEU A 144 9.90 7.65 -10.31
CA LEU A 144 9.00 8.61 -9.68
C LEU A 144 7.55 8.18 -9.93
N HIS A 145 6.78 8.03 -8.86
CA HIS A 145 5.36 7.70 -8.91
C HIS A 145 4.50 8.90 -8.55
N ILE A 146 3.41 9.06 -9.28
CA ILE A 146 2.31 9.96 -8.98
C ILE A 146 1.10 9.07 -8.68
N LEU A 147 0.58 9.19 -7.46
CA LEU A 147 -0.44 8.31 -6.93
C LEU A 147 -1.70 9.10 -6.59
N ASP A 148 -2.86 8.50 -6.81
CA ASP A 148 -4.13 8.97 -6.27
C ASP A 148 -4.50 8.18 -5.02
N LEU A 149 -5.20 8.84 -4.11
CA LEU A 149 -5.73 8.22 -2.90
C LEU A 149 -7.20 8.60 -2.80
N ALA A 150 -8.06 7.58 -2.80
CA ALA A 150 -9.49 7.77 -2.73
C ALA A 150 -10.15 6.76 -1.78
N PRO A 151 -11.17 7.19 -1.01
CA PRO A 151 -12.03 6.25 -0.32
C PRO A 151 -12.91 5.52 -1.36
N THR A 152 -13.14 4.25 -1.15
CA THR A 152 -13.98 3.40 -1.99
C THR A 152 -14.84 2.50 -1.12
N ARG A 153 -16.08 2.28 -1.55
CA ARG A 153 -16.97 1.31 -0.89
C ARG A 153 -16.63 -0.10 -1.35
N ALA A 154 -16.63 -1.03 -0.42
CA ALA A 154 -16.42 -2.46 -0.66
C ALA A 154 -17.42 -3.27 0.14
N PHE A 155 -17.51 -4.56 -0.19
CA PHE A 155 -18.23 -5.55 0.60
C PHE A 155 -17.21 -6.42 1.32
N ASP A 156 -17.47 -6.76 2.58
CA ASP A 156 -16.74 -7.80 3.30
C ASP A 156 -17.24 -9.20 2.89
N ASP A 157 -16.69 -10.23 3.54
CA ASP A 157 -17.02 -11.63 3.23
C ASP A 157 -18.48 -11.98 3.57
N GLU A 158 -19.11 -11.22 4.48
CA GLU A 158 -20.51 -11.33 4.86
C GLU A 158 -21.45 -10.47 4.00
N GLY A 159 -20.90 -9.64 3.10
CA GLY A 159 -21.64 -8.74 2.22
C GLY A 159 -22.05 -7.41 2.88
N ALA A 160 -21.50 -7.07 4.05
CA ALA A 160 -21.70 -5.76 4.65
C ALA A 160 -20.82 -4.72 3.93
N VAL A 161 -21.37 -3.51 3.76
CA VAL A 161 -20.65 -2.43 3.08
C VAL A 161 -19.72 -1.74 4.07
N TYR A 162 -18.46 -1.59 3.69
CA TYR A 162 -17.49 -0.77 4.43
C TYR A 162 -16.73 0.17 3.49
N THR A 163 -16.00 1.12 4.06
CA THR A 163 -15.12 2.03 3.32
C THR A 163 -13.67 1.59 3.47
N ARG A 164 -12.94 1.57 2.35
CA ARG A 164 -11.51 1.31 2.27
C ARG A 164 -10.77 2.42 1.55
N LEU A 165 -9.47 2.54 1.79
CA LEU A 165 -8.61 3.50 1.12
C LEU A 165 -7.84 2.82 -0.02
N LEU A 166 -8.14 3.24 -1.25
CA LEU A 166 -7.47 2.73 -2.45
C LEU A 166 -6.35 3.68 -2.87
N LEU A 167 -5.13 3.16 -2.96
CA LEU A 167 -3.97 3.86 -3.51
C LEU A 167 -3.77 3.42 -4.97
N THR A 168 -3.84 4.37 -5.90
CA THR A 168 -3.77 4.10 -7.35
C THR A 168 -2.53 4.76 -7.95
N ASN A 169 -1.70 3.99 -8.66
CA ASN A 169 -0.61 4.54 -9.47
C ASN A 169 -1.15 5.15 -10.76
N LEU A 170 -1.18 6.48 -10.84
CA LEU A 170 -1.64 7.20 -12.03
C LEU A 170 -0.55 7.31 -13.10
N ARG A 171 0.70 7.47 -12.67
CA ARG A 171 1.83 7.67 -13.57
C ARG A 171 3.14 7.28 -12.90
N SER A 172 3.97 6.58 -13.65
CA SER A 172 5.34 6.27 -13.28
C SER A 172 6.31 6.86 -14.31
N VAL A 173 7.40 7.45 -13.84
CA VAL A 173 8.44 8.05 -14.68
C VAL A 173 9.79 7.44 -14.29
N ALA A 174 10.40 6.71 -15.21
CA ALA A 174 11.70 6.07 -15.00
C ALA A 174 12.82 7.12 -14.88
N LEU A 175 13.38 7.25 -13.69
CA LEU A 175 14.53 8.13 -13.41
C LEU A 175 15.87 7.45 -13.74
N GLY A 176 15.86 6.12 -13.86
CA GLY A 176 16.98 5.33 -14.36
C GLY A 176 17.77 4.62 -13.26
N ASP A 177 18.86 3.96 -13.67
CA ASP A 177 19.73 3.21 -12.77
C ASP A 177 20.58 4.15 -11.90
N ARG A 178 20.52 3.94 -10.57
CA ARG A 178 21.24 4.68 -9.53
C ARG A 178 21.08 6.20 -9.67
N TRP A 179 19.86 6.63 -9.98
CA TRP A 179 19.58 8.05 -10.21
C TRP A 179 19.99 8.90 -9.01
N VAL A 180 20.69 10.00 -9.29
CA VAL A 180 21.04 11.03 -8.30
C VAL A 180 20.50 12.36 -8.79
N GLY A 181 19.65 12.97 -7.97
CA GLY A 181 18.99 14.21 -8.32
C GLY A 181 17.99 14.63 -7.26
N GLU A 182 17.11 15.54 -7.65
CA GLU A 182 16.08 16.10 -6.80
C GLU A 182 14.73 16.11 -7.49
N ALA A 183 13.67 15.85 -6.72
CA ALA A 183 12.29 16.09 -7.13
C ALA A 183 11.65 17.06 -6.13
N ARG A 184 10.96 18.08 -6.65
CA ARG A 184 10.23 19.08 -5.86
C ARG A 184 8.82 19.26 -6.41
N ILE A 185 7.87 19.44 -5.51
CA ILE A 185 6.48 19.77 -5.85
C ILE A 185 6.33 21.30 -5.83
N VAL A 186 5.74 21.86 -6.88
CA VAL A 186 5.35 23.27 -6.99
C VAL A 186 3.90 23.32 -7.46
N GLY A 187 2.97 23.46 -6.52
CA GLY A 187 1.53 23.36 -6.79
C GLY A 187 1.14 21.97 -7.29
N ASP A 188 0.74 21.88 -8.56
CA ASP A 188 0.39 20.61 -9.23
C ASP A 188 1.49 20.13 -10.19
N GLU A 189 2.67 20.75 -10.16
CA GLU A 189 3.80 20.38 -10.98
C GLU A 189 4.91 19.74 -10.14
N ILE A 190 5.63 18.81 -10.75
CA ILE A 190 6.77 18.12 -10.17
C ILE A 190 7.98 18.44 -11.02
N SER A 191 8.93 19.17 -10.44
CA SER A 191 10.23 19.46 -11.07
C SER A 191 11.22 18.37 -10.69
N VAL A 192 11.85 17.76 -11.69
CA VAL A 192 12.87 16.72 -11.54
C VAL A 192 14.16 17.21 -12.16
N THR A 193 15.22 17.28 -11.36
CA THR A 193 16.57 17.64 -11.81
C THR A 193 17.53 16.50 -11.54
N THR A 194 18.27 16.07 -12.57
CA THR A 194 19.30 15.04 -12.42
C THR A 194 20.67 15.73 -12.26
N THR A 195 21.40 15.38 -11.20
CA THR A 195 22.65 16.06 -10.83
C THR A 195 23.90 15.26 -11.18
N ARG A 196 23.77 13.94 -11.34
CA ARG A 196 24.86 13.06 -11.80
C ARG A 196 24.45 12.34 -13.07
N ASP A 197 25.38 12.26 -14.03
CA ASP A 197 25.22 11.43 -15.21
C ASP A 197 25.14 9.96 -14.81
N GLY A 198 24.13 9.26 -15.32
CA GLY A 198 24.01 7.81 -15.14
C GLY A 198 25.15 7.07 -15.84
N PRO A 199 25.31 5.75 -15.57
CA PRO A 199 26.38 4.94 -16.17
C PRO A 199 26.38 4.91 -17.71
N MET A 200 25.26 5.27 -18.36
CA MET A 200 25.12 5.36 -19.82
C MET A 200 25.41 6.76 -20.41
N GLY A 201 25.81 7.73 -19.57
CA GLY A 201 26.24 9.07 -19.99
C GLY A 201 25.11 10.04 -20.36
N GLY A 202 25.30 11.32 -20.01
CA GLY A 202 24.48 12.45 -20.44
C GLY A 202 23.65 13.11 -19.33
N LYS A 203 23.82 14.43 -19.17
CA LYS A 203 22.98 15.26 -18.30
C LYS A 203 21.55 15.20 -18.82
N ARG A 204 20.64 14.61 -18.03
CA ARG A 204 19.21 14.72 -18.31
C ARG A 204 18.79 16.17 -18.07
N ALA A 205 18.19 16.78 -19.08
CA ALA A 205 17.59 18.09 -18.93
C ALA A 205 16.58 18.07 -17.77
N PRO A 206 16.44 19.16 -16.99
CA PRO A 206 15.36 19.28 -16.02
C PRO A 206 14.01 18.98 -16.66
N GLN A 207 13.17 18.25 -15.94
CA GLN A 207 11.85 17.85 -16.41
C GLN A 207 10.80 18.44 -15.48
N THR A 208 9.73 18.97 -16.07
CA THR A 208 8.53 19.37 -15.33
C THR A 208 7.39 18.44 -15.71
N ILE A 209 6.77 17.83 -14.71
CA ILE A 209 5.69 16.87 -14.87
C ILE A 209 4.44 17.47 -14.23
N LYS A 210 3.39 17.67 -15.01
CA LYS A 210 2.07 18.06 -14.48
C LYS A 210 1.38 16.84 -13.87
N ALA A 211 1.06 16.91 -12.59
CA ALA A 211 0.29 15.90 -11.87
C ALA A 211 -1.20 16.17 -12.08
N ARG A 212 -1.88 15.28 -12.79
CA ARG A 212 -3.32 15.37 -13.06
C ARG A 212 -3.95 13.99 -13.04
N ARG A 213 -5.22 13.95 -12.66
CA ARG A 213 -6.07 12.78 -12.93
C ARG A 213 -6.34 12.71 -14.45
N PRO A 214 -6.58 11.50 -14.99
CA PRO A 214 -6.96 11.31 -16.39
C PRO A 214 -8.17 12.15 -16.81
#